data_AF-A0A2E3XWM2-F1
#
_entry.id   AF-A0A2E3XWM2-F1
#
_cell.length_a   1.000
_cell.length_b   1.000
_cell.length_c   1.000
_cell.angle_alpha   90.00
_cell.angle_beta   90.00
_cell.angle_gamma   90.00
#
_symmetry.space_group_name_H-M   'P 1'
#
loop_
_entity.id
_entity.type
_entity.pdbx_description
1 polymer ?
#
loop_
_entity_poly.entity_id
_entity_poly.type
_entity_poly.pdbx_seq_one_letter_code
_entity_poly.pdbx_strand_id
1 'polypeptide(L)'
;MKELKSLEKDIDTLIRYKEIYEDSNNETEKVLYKDKSKYLMIKFRKNFNDFILKVPYLTSYRFPVDHFELRENYDEVKYGQTPEQKKRANEVYFYRKIVQDGAEDPNGSSSDLFLRSMIDTLVLKFKEAPELLTEELRYDLNSAFSGLERQLKRGPQGQVRRMRVWRNKISRQISYYEDIKKNKVKVGSHYESGDQVIETSVKAKKELQDFVYSKHKEVYDFWKNEDEAYQALYVLVTTLFNEVGGIDGKEAMERRDVLQVVINRYFHPKYNFIPEHDYLYPYFTPKDFKGDWQKHPWLNVMFKEGEFSFTYYFIHGAIRVFCPDQTWAGRKLRNENLDLSIEALANFDGDFKGIRYFSRASMLGRISMDKIWSGYLPIPERAGVKIPLKRQTSLLKAYKSKNYDYLYHFTDPKQRRFKVLQIEDKTYSLDLETEKFYLYRSPHYFKYFSAE
;
A
#
# COMPACT_ATOMS: atom_id res chain seq x y z
N MET A 1 2.54 -0.62 -29.35
CA MET A 1 1.40 -1.52 -29.07
C MET A 1 1.72 -2.98 -29.41
N LYS A 2 2.10 -3.31 -30.66
CA LYS A 2 2.47 -4.69 -31.04
C LYS A 2 3.54 -5.33 -30.14
N GLU A 3 4.59 -4.59 -29.82
CA GLU A 3 5.66 -5.08 -28.93
C GLU A 3 5.17 -5.37 -27.50
N LEU A 4 4.33 -4.49 -26.93
CA LEU A 4 3.71 -4.72 -25.61
C LEU A 4 2.86 -5.99 -25.61
N LYS A 5 2.06 -6.21 -26.67
CA LYS A 5 1.28 -7.45 -26.84
C LYS A 5 2.16 -8.69 -27.02
N SER A 6 3.38 -8.55 -27.54
CA SER A 6 4.35 -9.65 -27.58
C SER A 6 4.87 -9.99 -26.19
N LEU A 7 5.15 -8.98 -25.36
CA LEU A 7 5.58 -9.17 -23.97
C LEU A 7 4.49 -9.81 -23.11
N GLU A 8 3.23 -9.40 -23.29
CA GLU A 8 2.07 -10.05 -22.63
C GLU A 8 2.03 -11.56 -22.93
N LYS A 9 2.20 -11.97 -24.20
CA LYS A 9 2.23 -13.39 -24.60
C LYS A 9 3.39 -14.17 -23.98
N ASP A 10 4.55 -13.53 -23.83
CA ASP A 10 5.70 -14.15 -23.16
C ASP A 10 5.36 -14.39 -21.68
N ILE A 11 4.63 -13.49 -21.01
CA ILE A 11 4.14 -13.67 -19.64
C ILE A 11 3.14 -14.83 -19.55
N ASP A 12 2.17 -14.91 -20.45
CA ASP A 12 1.21 -16.03 -20.48
C ASP A 12 1.94 -17.38 -20.62
N THR A 13 3.01 -17.41 -21.42
CA THR A 13 3.84 -18.60 -21.60
C THR A 13 4.65 -18.93 -20.35
N LEU A 14 5.22 -17.93 -19.67
CA LEU A 14 5.92 -18.10 -18.40
C LEU A 14 4.99 -18.61 -17.29
N ILE A 15 3.76 -18.09 -17.23
CA ILE A 15 2.71 -18.56 -16.32
C ILE A 15 2.41 -20.03 -16.57
N ARG A 16 2.25 -20.43 -17.83
CA ARG A 16 2.03 -21.84 -18.19
C ARG A 16 3.19 -22.75 -17.80
N TYR A 17 4.43 -22.32 -18.01
CA TYR A 17 5.59 -23.09 -17.58
C TYR A 17 5.65 -23.26 -16.07
N LYS A 18 5.31 -22.19 -15.32
CA LYS A 18 5.19 -22.24 -13.87
C LYS A 18 4.08 -23.19 -13.42
N GLU A 19 2.92 -23.17 -14.07
CA GLU A 19 1.82 -24.09 -13.75
C GLU A 19 2.28 -25.55 -13.86
N ILE A 20 2.90 -25.91 -14.98
CA ILE A 20 3.38 -27.27 -15.21
C ILE A 20 4.48 -27.65 -14.20
N TYR A 21 5.40 -26.74 -13.92
CA TYR A 21 6.43 -26.95 -12.89
C TYR A 21 5.81 -27.22 -11.51
N GLU A 22 4.81 -26.43 -11.12
CA GLU A 22 4.18 -26.54 -9.81
C GLU A 22 3.25 -27.76 -9.72
N ASP A 23 2.53 -28.13 -10.78
CA ASP A 23 1.61 -29.27 -10.80
C ASP A 23 2.30 -30.62 -10.97
N SER A 24 3.53 -30.65 -11.51
CA SER A 24 4.22 -31.91 -11.82
C SER A 24 4.73 -32.59 -10.55
N ASN A 25 4.56 -33.92 -10.49
CA ASN A 25 5.24 -34.79 -9.52
C ASN A 25 6.52 -35.43 -10.11
N ASN A 26 6.81 -35.20 -11.40
CA ASN A 26 7.96 -35.75 -12.08
C ASN A 26 9.12 -34.73 -12.06
N GLU A 27 10.21 -35.07 -11.37
CA GLU A 27 11.38 -34.20 -11.25
C GLU A 27 12.03 -33.87 -12.61
N THR A 28 12.01 -34.77 -13.59
CA THR A 28 12.51 -34.48 -14.94
C THR A 28 11.66 -33.42 -15.64
N GLU A 29 10.35 -33.47 -15.47
CA GLU A 29 9.43 -32.47 -16.04
C GLU A 29 9.60 -31.12 -15.33
N LYS A 30 9.74 -31.11 -14.00
CA LYS A 30 10.05 -29.89 -13.25
C LYS A 30 11.32 -29.24 -13.75
N VAL A 31 12.42 -29.97 -13.86
CA VAL A 31 13.71 -29.44 -14.36
C VAL A 31 13.53 -28.88 -15.77
N LEU A 32 12.88 -29.62 -16.67
CA LEU A 32 12.63 -29.18 -18.05
C LEU A 32 11.85 -27.85 -18.12
N TYR A 33 10.76 -27.72 -17.37
CA TYR A 33 9.92 -26.52 -17.42
C TYR A 33 10.53 -25.34 -16.65
N LYS A 34 11.33 -25.62 -15.61
CA LYS A 34 12.16 -24.61 -14.95
C LYS A 34 13.19 -24.04 -15.91
N ASP A 35 13.87 -24.87 -16.69
CA ASP A 35 14.85 -24.42 -17.69
C ASP A 35 14.18 -23.63 -18.82
N LYS A 36 13.05 -24.12 -19.35
CA LYS A 36 12.25 -23.38 -20.34
C LYS A 36 11.82 -22.00 -19.83
N SER A 37 11.37 -21.92 -18.58
CA SER A 37 11.02 -20.66 -17.92
C SER A 37 12.24 -19.74 -17.79
N LYS A 38 13.38 -20.26 -17.33
CA LYS A 38 14.63 -19.51 -17.21
C LYS A 38 15.08 -18.89 -18.52
N TYR A 39 15.15 -19.66 -19.60
CA TYR A 39 15.56 -19.15 -20.91
C TYR A 39 14.56 -18.13 -21.49
N LEU A 40 13.26 -18.39 -21.31
CA LEU A 40 12.24 -17.43 -21.72
C LEU A 40 12.32 -16.14 -20.88
N MET A 41 12.60 -16.22 -19.58
CA MET A 41 12.76 -15.05 -18.71
C MET A 41 13.98 -14.20 -19.11
N ILE A 42 15.09 -14.82 -19.50
CA ILE A 42 16.28 -14.12 -20.02
C ILE A 42 15.91 -13.34 -21.29
N LYS A 43 15.22 -13.98 -22.23
CA LYS A 43 14.74 -13.35 -23.47
C LYS A 43 13.74 -12.23 -23.16
N PHE A 44 12.78 -12.50 -22.30
CA PHE A 44 11.74 -11.56 -21.88
C PHE A 44 12.36 -10.31 -21.26
N ARG A 45 13.31 -10.47 -20.33
CA ARG A 45 14.04 -9.35 -19.70
C ARG A 45 14.70 -8.46 -20.76
N LYS A 46 15.38 -9.04 -21.74
CA LYS A 46 16.01 -8.29 -22.83
C LYS A 46 14.94 -7.52 -23.62
N ASN A 47 13.89 -8.20 -24.07
CA ASN A 47 12.81 -7.58 -24.84
C ASN A 47 12.08 -6.48 -24.06
N PHE A 48 11.87 -6.67 -22.76
CA PHE A 48 11.26 -5.69 -21.88
C PHE A 48 12.15 -4.44 -21.77
N ASN A 49 13.46 -4.61 -21.53
CA ASN A 49 14.39 -3.48 -21.50
C ASN A 49 14.45 -2.73 -22.84
N ASP A 50 14.53 -3.47 -23.96
CA ASP A 50 14.53 -2.88 -25.31
C ASP A 50 13.22 -2.10 -25.58
N PHE A 51 12.09 -2.60 -25.09
CA PHE A 51 10.81 -1.89 -25.17
C PHE A 51 10.81 -0.61 -24.32
N ILE A 52 11.31 -0.66 -23.07
CA ILE A 52 11.40 0.51 -22.20
C ILE A 52 12.28 1.61 -22.80
N LEU A 53 13.37 1.25 -23.48
CA LEU A 53 14.23 2.20 -24.21
C LEU A 53 13.50 2.94 -25.33
N LYS A 54 12.41 2.38 -25.88
CA LYS A 54 11.56 3.05 -26.89
C LYS A 54 10.50 3.96 -26.29
N VAL A 55 10.28 3.90 -24.97
CA VAL A 55 9.33 4.76 -24.25
C VAL A 55 10.02 5.55 -23.12
N PRO A 56 11.14 6.26 -23.39
CA PRO A 56 11.91 6.95 -22.36
C PRO A 56 11.13 8.07 -21.67
N TYR A 57 10.04 8.55 -22.29
CA TYR A 57 9.14 9.52 -21.67
C TYR A 57 8.31 8.93 -20.52
N LEU A 58 8.32 7.61 -20.29
CA LEU A 58 7.66 6.91 -19.18
C LEU A 58 8.65 6.38 -18.12
N THR A 59 9.94 6.72 -18.20
CA THR A 59 10.93 6.34 -17.19
C THR A 59 11.16 7.47 -16.18
N SER A 60 11.64 7.13 -14.99
CA SER A 60 11.96 8.13 -13.96
C SER A 60 13.22 8.92 -14.29
N TYR A 61 13.38 10.10 -13.68
CA TYR A 61 14.66 10.80 -13.72
C TYR A 61 15.71 9.98 -12.95
N ARG A 62 16.88 9.74 -13.54
CA ARG A 62 17.90 8.77 -13.08
C ARG A 62 17.43 7.31 -13.06
N PHE A 63 16.68 6.93 -14.08
CA PHE A 63 16.25 5.55 -14.29
C PHE A 63 17.39 4.51 -14.29
N PRO A 64 17.23 3.34 -13.65
CA PRO A 64 16.14 2.98 -12.74
C PRO A 64 16.39 3.52 -11.33
N VAL A 65 15.32 3.98 -10.66
CA VAL A 65 15.37 4.49 -9.29
C VAL A 65 15.05 3.38 -8.29
N ASP A 66 15.92 3.15 -7.29
CA ASP A 66 15.64 2.21 -6.21
C ASP A 66 14.71 2.81 -5.15
N HIS A 67 13.41 2.55 -5.29
CA HIS A 67 12.42 3.05 -4.35
C HIS A 67 12.46 2.40 -2.97
N PHE A 68 13.05 1.20 -2.86
CA PHE A 68 13.23 0.54 -1.57
C PHE A 68 14.34 1.25 -0.80
N GLU A 69 15.50 1.44 -1.43
CA GLU A 69 16.65 2.15 -0.85
C GLU A 69 16.26 3.59 -0.46
N LEU A 70 15.48 4.29 -1.29
CA LEU A 70 14.96 5.61 -0.95
C LEU A 70 14.05 5.61 0.28
N ARG A 71 13.27 4.55 0.47
CA ARG A 71 12.38 4.42 1.62
C ARG A 71 13.18 4.12 2.89
N GLU A 72 14.12 3.20 2.81
CA GLU A 72 15.04 2.82 3.89
C GLU A 72 15.84 4.04 4.37
N ASN A 73 16.57 4.69 3.46
CA ASN A 73 17.33 5.92 3.75
C ASN A 73 16.48 7.01 4.41
N TYR A 74 15.20 7.13 4.04
CA TYR A 74 14.31 8.10 4.65
C TYR A 74 13.90 7.69 6.08
N ASP A 75 13.55 6.43 6.28
CA ASP A 75 13.14 5.93 7.60
C ASP A 75 14.29 6.02 8.62
N GLU A 76 15.55 5.91 8.18
CA GLU A 76 16.74 6.11 9.01
C GLU A 76 16.92 7.57 9.49
N VAL A 77 16.65 8.55 8.64
CA VAL A 77 17.02 9.95 8.91
C VAL A 77 15.86 10.85 9.34
N LYS A 78 14.60 10.41 9.17
CA LYS A 78 13.40 11.26 9.34
C LYS A 78 13.22 11.86 10.74
N TYR A 79 13.82 11.27 11.77
CA TYR A 79 13.74 11.75 13.16
C TYR A 79 14.98 12.53 13.63
N GLY A 80 15.90 12.85 12.72
CA GLY A 80 17.11 13.61 13.02
C GLY A 80 16.83 14.97 13.69
N GLN A 81 17.48 15.24 14.82
CA GLN A 81 17.24 16.46 15.62
C GLN A 81 18.39 17.47 15.56
N THR A 82 19.64 17.02 15.37
CA THR A 82 20.78 17.94 15.25
C THR A 82 20.75 18.71 13.91
N PRO A 83 21.43 19.87 13.80
CA PRO A 83 21.52 20.61 12.53
C PRO A 83 22.02 19.74 11.36
N GLU A 84 23.03 18.91 11.59
CA GLU A 84 23.61 18.00 10.59
C GLU A 84 22.62 16.91 10.18
N GLN A 85 21.93 16.32 11.16
CA GLN A 85 20.91 15.31 10.89
C GLN A 85 19.71 15.91 10.14
N LYS A 86 19.27 17.11 10.50
CA LYS A 86 18.21 17.85 9.78
C LYS A 86 18.62 18.18 8.36
N LYS A 87 19.87 18.60 8.15
CA LYS A 87 20.42 18.80 6.80
C LYS A 87 20.35 17.51 5.99
N ARG A 88 20.82 16.39 6.55
CA ARG A 88 20.75 15.08 5.90
C ARG A 88 19.32 14.64 5.60
N ALA A 89 18.40 14.82 6.55
CA ALA A 89 16.98 14.50 6.38
C ALA A 89 16.34 15.31 5.24
N ASN A 90 16.66 16.61 5.17
CA ASN A 90 16.22 17.48 4.09
C ASN A 90 16.80 17.04 2.74
N GLU A 91 18.10 16.73 2.67
CA GLU A 91 18.74 16.22 1.44
C GLU A 91 18.05 14.96 0.92
N VAL A 92 17.81 13.96 1.79
CA VAL A 92 17.11 12.72 1.43
C VAL A 92 15.68 13.02 0.99
N TYR A 93 14.96 13.88 1.71
CA TYR A 93 13.59 14.27 1.36
C TYR A 93 13.52 14.97 -0.01
N PHE A 94 14.38 15.96 -0.26
CA PHE A 94 14.41 16.68 -1.54
C PHE A 94 14.82 15.76 -2.69
N TYR A 95 15.81 14.90 -2.48
CA TYR A 95 16.21 13.93 -3.49
C TYR A 95 15.04 13.04 -3.90
N ARG A 96 14.30 12.50 -2.93
CA ARG A 96 13.08 11.72 -3.17
C ARG A 96 12.04 12.50 -3.97
N LYS A 97 11.79 13.78 -3.65
CA LYS A 97 10.84 14.63 -4.41
C LYS A 97 11.25 14.85 -5.87
N ILE A 98 12.55 14.79 -6.17
CA ILE A 98 13.07 14.95 -7.54
C ILE A 98 12.94 13.64 -8.32
N VAL A 99 13.32 12.51 -7.71
CA VAL A 99 13.37 11.21 -8.42
C VAL A 99 12.06 10.42 -8.37
N GLN A 100 11.16 10.73 -7.44
CA GLN A 100 9.82 10.14 -7.30
C GLN A 100 8.74 11.13 -7.81
N ASP A 101 8.88 11.60 -9.05
CA ASP A 101 7.90 12.49 -9.71
C ASP A 101 7.35 11.87 -11.00
N GLY A 102 6.21 12.39 -11.48
CA GLY A 102 5.55 11.92 -12.68
C GLY A 102 4.79 13.01 -13.42
N ALA A 103 4.55 12.79 -14.70
CA ALA A 103 3.76 13.68 -15.53
C ALA A 103 2.27 13.51 -15.18
N GLU A 104 1.57 14.63 -15.03
CA GLU A 104 0.15 14.69 -14.72
C GLU A 104 -0.68 14.96 -15.98
N ASP A 105 -1.95 14.55 -15.95
CA ASP A 105 -2.93 14.98 -16.94
C ASP A 105 -3.18 16.49 -16.85
N PRO A 106 -3.51 17.18 -17.96
CA PRO A 106 -3.76 18.62 -17.94
C PRO A 106 -4.88 19.06 -16.98
N ASN A 107 -5.84 18.19 -16.68
CA ASN A 107 -6.94 18.42 -15.74
C ASN A 107 -6.62 17.94 -14.31
N GLY A 108 -5.39 17.48 -14.03
CA GLY A 108 -4.99 16.95 -12.73
C GLY A 108 -5.61 15.59 -12.36
N SER A 109 -6.36 14.94 -13.25
CA SER A 109 -7.11 13.72 -12.92
C SER A 109 -6.25 12.47 -12.69
N SER A 110 -5.05 12.41 -13.28
CA SER A 110 -4.15 11.27 -13.08
C SER A 110 -2.67 11.66 -13.23
N SER A 111 -1.81 10.93 -12.53
CA SER A 111 -0.35 10.98 -12.69
C SER A 111 0.17 9.63 -13.18
N ASP A 112 1.28 9.63 -13.91
CA ASP A 112 2.00 8.40 -14.30
C ASP A 112 3.08 7.99 -13.30
N LEU A 113 3.23 8.71 -12.18
CA LEU A 113 4.20 8.43 -11.11
C LEU A 113 4.24 6.94 -10.71
N PHE A 114 3.07 6.36 -10.38
CA PHE A 114 3.00 4.94 -10.00
C PHE A 114 3.46 3.99 -11.10
N LEU A 115 3.21 4.33 -12.38
CA LEU A 115 3.68 3.51 -13.49
C LEU A 115 5.20 3.60 -13.63
N ARG A 116 5.76 4.81 -13.58
CA ARG A 116 7.22 5.02 -13.67
C ARG A 116 7.95 4.24 -12.58
N SER A 117 7.49 4.40 -11.33
CA SER A 117 8.06 3.71 -10.19
C SER A 117 7.94 2.20 -10.27
N MET A 118 6.87 1.69 -10.87
CA MET A 118 6.71 0.25 -11.08
C MET A 118 7.67 -0.27 -12.15
N ILE A 119 7.91 0.50 -13.23
CA ILE A 119 8.90 0.15 -14.26
C ILE A 119 10.31 0.13 -13.64
N ASP A 120 10.65 1.12 -12.80
CA ASP A 120 11.92 1.13 -12.04
C ASP A 120 12.10 -0.17 -11.26
N THR A 121 11.12 -0.50 -10.42
CA THR A 121 11.15 -1.71 -9.58
C THR A 121 11.19 -2.99 -10.41
N LEU A 122 10.45 -3.07 -11.52
CA LEU A 122 10.50 -4.23 -12.42
C LEU A 122 11.90 -4.43 -13.01
N VAL A 123 12.54 -3.36 -13.50
CA VAL A 123 13.90 -3.44 -14.04
C VAL A 123 14.91 -3.87 -12.99
N LEU A 124 14.76 -3.40 -11.74
CA LEU A 124 15.60 -3.84 -10.63
C LEU A 124 15.35 -5.31 -10.26
N LYS A 125 14.09 -5.74 -10.14
CA LYS A 125 13.73 -7.15 -9.86
C LYS A 125 14.25 -8.10 -10.94
N PHE A 126 14.28 -7.70 -12.21
CA PHE A 126 14.86 -8.52 -13.27
C PHE A 126 16.38 -8.72 -13.15
N LYS A 127 17.10 -7.89 -12.36
CA LYS A 127 18.52 -8.11 -12.07
C LYS A 127 18.74 -9.32 -11.17
N GLU A 128 17.77 -9.67 -10.33
CA GLU A 128 17.81 -10.87 -9.48
C GLU A 128 17.73 -12.18 -10.29
N ALA A 129 17.43 -12.08 -11.60
CA ALA A 129 17.38 -13.20 -12.55
C ALA A 129 16.51 -14.38 -12.08
N PRO A 130 15.22 -14.16 -11.77
CA PRO A 130 14.34 -15.23 -11.31
C PRO A 130 14.18 -16.31 -12.39
N GLU A 131 14.31 -17.58 -11.99
CA GLU A 131 14.15 -18.71 -12.92
C GLU A 131 12.67 -19.01 -13.23
N LEU A 132 11.77 -18.69 -12.28
CA LEU A 132 10.32 -18.81 -12.39
C LEU A 132 9.65 -17.47 -12.13
N LEU A 133 8.52 -17.22 -12.80
CA LEU A 133 7.73 -16.01 -12.59
C LEU A 133 7.07 -16.01 -11.19
N THR A 134 7.58 -15.20 -10.27
CA THR A 134 6.98 -15.07 -8.93
C THR A 134 5.61 -14.38 -9.00
N GLU A 135 4.76 -14.62 -7.99
CA GLU A 135 3.45 -13.96 -7.93
C GLU A 135 3.57 -12.43 -7.84
N GLU A 136 4.53 -11.91 -7.08
CA GLU A 136 4.80 -10.48 -7.05
C GLU A 136 5.16 -9.92 -8.42
N LEU A 137 6.05 -10.60 -9.14
CA LEU A 137 6.49 -10.16 -10.46
C LEU A 137 5.34 -10.22 -11.48
N ARG A 138 4.52 -11.29 -11.45
CA ARG A 138 3.31 -11.42 -12.28
C ARG A 138 2.33 -10.28 -12.01
N TYR A 139 2.02 -10.01 -10.74
CA TYR A 139 1.08 -8.97 -10.34
C TYR A 139 1.58 -7.56 -10.73
N ASP A 140 2.88 -7.31 -10.61
CA ASP A 140 3.52 -6.05 -11.02
C ASP A 140 3.50 -5.86 -12.54
N LEU A 141 3.86 -6.90 -13.30
CA LEU A 141 3.84 -6.87 -14.76
C LEU A 141 2.44 -6.63 -15.30
N ASN A 142 1.42 -7.32 -14.78
CA ASN A 142 0.04 -7.13 -15.22
C ASN A 142 -0.44 -5.68 -15.01
N SER A 143 -0.08 -5.08 -13.88
CA SER A 143 -0.41 -3.68 -13.60
C SER A 143 0.40 -2.70 -14.45
N ALA A 144 1.68 -2.98 -14.67
CA ALA A 144 2.55 -2.16 -15.50
C ALA A 144 2.09 -2.19 -16.97
N PHE A 145 1.73 -3.35 -17.50
CA PHE A 145 1.21 -3.51 -18.85
C PHE A 145 -0.11 -2.79 -19.05
N SER A 146 -1.03 -2.89 -18.10
CA SER A 146 -2.28 -2.10 -18.12
C SER A 146 -2.00 -0.58 -18.13
N GLY A 147 -1.02 -0.14 -17.34
CA GLY A 147 -0.58 1.25 -17.31
C GLY A 147 0.08 1.71 -18.61
N LEU A 148 1.00 0.90 -19.15
CA LEU A 148 1.69 1.13 -20.41
C LEU A 148 0.71 1.19 -21.58
N GLU A 149 -0.23 0.24 -21.65
CA GLU A 149 -1.26 0.23 -22.68
C GLU A 149 -2.09 1.51 -22.64
N ARG A 150 -2.54 1.93 -21.46
CA ARG A 150 -3.26 3.20 -21.27
C ARG A 150 -2.43 4.39 -21.72
N GLN A 151 -1.14 4.44 -21.41
CA GLN A 151 -0.27 5.55 -21.84
C GLN A 151 -0.03 5.53 -23.36
N LEU A 152 0.20 4.36 -23.96
CA LEU A 152 0.41 4.22 -25.39
C LEU A 152 -0.84 4.58 -26.21
N LYS A 153 -2.04 4.21 -25.73
CA LYS A 153 -3.33 4.54 -26.38
C LYS A 153 -3.57 6.04 -26.50
N ARG A 154 -2.95 6.87 -25.65
CA ARG A 154 -3.07 8.35 -25.73
C ARG A 154 -2.41 8.94 -26.98
N GLY A 155 -1.46 8.21 -27.58
CA GLY A 155 -0.73 8.65 -28.75
C GLY A 155 0.22 9.85 -28.50
N PRO A 156 1.00 10.25 -29.53
CA PRO A 156 2.05 11.27 -29.37
C PRO A 156 1.52 12.62 -28.90
N GLN A 157 0.39 13.09 -29.45
CA GLN A 157 -0.17 14.39 -29.08
C GLN A 157 -0.62 14.45 -27.62
N GLY A 158 -1.23 13.37 -27.11
CA GLY A 158 -1.62 13.25 -25.71
C GLY A 158 -0.41 13.27 -24.78
N GLN A 159 0.66 12.57 -25.16
CA GLN A 159 1.91 12.57 -24.40
C GLN A 159 2.58 13.94 -24.39
N VAL A 160 2.66 14.64 -25.52
CA VAL A 160 3.23 16.00 -25.60
C VAL A 160 2.48 16.96 -24.68
N ARG A 161 1.14 16.88 -24.59
CA ARG A 161 0.35 17.71 -23.68
C ARG A 161 0.71 17.45 -22.21
N ARG A 162 0.81 16.19 -21.79
CA ARG A 162 1.23 15.82 -20.42
C ARG A 162 2.65 16.29 -20.11
N MET A 163 3.59 16.08 -21.05
CA MET A 163 4.97 16.52 -20.88
C MET A 163 5.09 18.04 -20.78
N ARG A 164 4.24 18.82 -21.48
CA ARG A 164 4.19 20.27 -21.33
C ARG A 164 3.70 20.69 -19.94
N VAL A 165 2.66 20.04 -19.42
CA VAL A 165 2.16 20.30 -18.06
C VAL A 165 3.26 19.98 -17.04
N TRP A 166 3.93 18.84 -17.20
CA TRP A 166 5.02 18.44 -16.33
C TRP A 166 6.20 19.41 -16.39
N ARG A 167 6.65 19.78 -17.59
CA ARG A 167 7.69 20.80 -17.79
C ARG A 167 7.32 22.11 -17.09
N ASN A 168 6.09 22.59 -17.26
CA ASN A 168 5.63 23.83 -16.63
C ASN A 168 5.61 23.72 -15.10
N LYS A 169 5.17 22.57 -14.55
CA LYS A 169 5.22 22.29 -13.11
C LYS A 169 6.66 22.38 -12.59
N ILE A 170 7.61 21.69 -13.25
CA ILE A 170 9.03 21.70 -12.86
C ILE A 170 9.64 23.10 -13.00
N SER A 171 9.39 23.81 -14.10
CA SER A 171 9.90 25.17 -14.29
C SER A 171 9.40 26.14 -13.22
N ARG A 172 8.13 26.03 -12.81
CA ARG A 172 7.59 26.83 -11.69
C ARG A 172 8.27 26.48 -10.37
N GLN A 173 8.50 25.21 -10.09
CA GLN A 173 9.21 24.78 -8.88
C GLN A 173 10.65 25.30 -8.84
N ILE A 174 11.39 25.17 -9.94
CA ILE A 174 12.76 25.70 -10.06
C ILE A 174 12.76 27.21 -9.83
N SER A 175 11.90 27.95 -10.52
CA SER A 175 11.77 29.41 -10.35
C SER A 175 11.47 29.78 -8.89
N TYR A 176 10.53 29.07 -8.26
CA TYR A 176 10.17 29.32 -6.85
C TYR A 176 11.37 29.12 -5.91
N TYR A 177 12.14 28.05 -6.06
CA TYR A 177 13.33 27.82 -5.23
C TYR A 177 14.47 28.80 -5.55
N GLU A 178 14.62 29.21 -6.81
CA GLU A 178 15.57 30.28 -7.17
C GLU A 178 15.18 31.62 -6.54
N ASP A 179 13.89 31.96 -6.53
CA ASP A 179 13.37 33.18 -5.92
C ASP A 179 13.55 33.18 -4.40
N ILE A 180 13.36 32.02 -3.74
CA ILE A 180 13.71 31.84 -2.32
C ILE A 180 15.20 32.10 -2.11
N LYS A 181 16.08 31.50 -2.94
CA LYS A 181 17.53 31.71 -2.82
C LYS A 181 17.95 33.16 -3.05
N LYS A 182 17.23 33.90 -3.89
CA LYS A 182 17.44 35.33 -4.16
C LYS A 182 16.77 36.23 -3.11
N ASN A 183 16.10 35.66 -2.11
CA ASN A 183 15.35 36.37 -1.08
C ASN A 183 14.27 37.31 -1.63
N LYS A 184 13.64 36.96 -2.76
CA LYS A 184 12.65 37.79 -3.44
C LYS A 184 11.60 36.93 -4.13
N VAL A 185 10.59 36.52 -3.37
CA VAL A 185 9.51 35.64 -3.82
C VAL A 185 8.27 36.45 -4.16
N LYS A 186 7.66 36.20 -5.33
CA LYS A 186 6.41 36.85 -5.73
C LYS A 186 5.21 36.18 -5.05
N VAL A 187 4.46 36.93 -4.25
CA VAL A 187 3.24 36.47 -3.58
C VAL A 187 2.08 37.35 -4.05
N GLY A 188 1.24 36.82 -4.94
CA GLY A 188 0.16 37.61 -5.56
C GLY A 188 0.70 38.81 -6.34
N SER A 189 0.39 40.02 -5.87
CA SER A 189 0.81 41.30 -6.48
C SER A 189 2.08 41.92 -5.87
N HIS A 190 2.59 41.40 -4.75
CA HIS A 190 3.77 41.95 -4.07
C HIS A 190 4.93 40.93 -3.99
N TYR A 191 6.05 41.35 -3.41
CA TYR A 191 7.22 40.51 -3.15
C TYR A 191 7.46 40.38 -1.66
N GLU A 192 7.84 39.18 -1.23
CA GLU A 192 8.23 38.84 0.14
C GLU A 192 9.64 38.26 0.15
N SER A 193 10.33 38.37 1.28
CA SER A 193 11.59 37.66 1.53
C SER A 193 11.35 36.16 1.66
N GLY A 194 12.39 35.35 1.44
CA GLY A 194 12.34 33.90 1.65
C GLY A 194 11.95 33.55 3.09
N ASP A 195 12.48 34.29 4.06
CA ASP A 195 12.17 34.09 5.48
C ASP A 195 10.69 34.37 5.79
N GLN A 196 10.11 35.43 5.24
CA GLN A 196 8.67 35.75 5.41
C GLN A 196 7.77 34.66 4.82
N VAL A 197 8.11 34.13 3.64
CA VAL A 197 7.35 33.04 3.01
C VAL A 197 7.46 31.76 3.82
N ILE A 198 8.65 31.44 4.34
CA ILE A 198 8.87 30.28 5.21
C ILE A 198 8.10 30.45 6.52
N GLU A 199 8.19 31.60 7.17
CA GLU A 199 7.49 31.90 8.42
C GLU A 199 5.97 31.78 8.25
N THR A 200 5.41 32.36 7.19
CA THR A 200 3.98 32.26 6.86
C THR A 200 3.56 30.81 6.62
N SER A 201 4.36 30.04 5.86
CA SER A 201 4.09 28.63 5.59
C SER A 201 4.16 27.77 6.85
N VAL A 202 5.17 28.00 7.70
CA VAL A 202 5.32 27.31 9.00
C VAL A 202 4.15 27.65 9.92
N LYS A 203 3.76 28.93 10.00
CA LYS A 203 2.62 29.38 10.80
C LYS A 203 1.32 28.73 10.33
N ALA A 204 1.01 28.79 9.04
CA ALA A 204 -0.20 28.17 8.49
C ALA A 204 -0.24 26.65 8.71
N LYS A 205 0.91 25.98 8.54
CA LYS A 205 1.05 24.54 8.82
C LYS A 205 0.82 24.23 10.30
N LYS A 206 1.37 25.05 11.20
CA LYS A 206 1.20 24.91 12.65
C LYS A 206 -0.25 25.17 13.07
N GLU A 207 -0.91 26.19 12.53
CA GLU A 207 -2.33 26.46 12.76
C GLU A 207 -3.22 25.31 12.31
N LEU A 208 -2.98 24.74 11.12
CA LEU A 208 -3.70 23.56 10.65
C LEU A 208 -3.46 22.34 11.56
N GLN A 209 -2.20 22.11 11.95
CA GLN A 209 -1.84 21.04 12.87
C GLN A 209 -2.55 21.19 14.22
N ASP A 210 -2.50 22.38 14.81
CA ASP A 210 -3.13 22.69 16.09
C ASP A 210 -4.66 22.55 16.01
N PHE A 211 -5.27 22.99 14.91
CA PHE A 211 -6.70 22.79 14.67
C PHE A 211 -7.07 21.30 14.63
N VAL A 212 -6.37 20.49 13.84
CA VAL A 212 -6.71 19.06 13.71
C VAL A 212 -6.44 18.31 15.02
N TYR A 213 -5.29 18.55 15.66
CA TYR A 213 -4.92 17.84 16.89
C TYR A 213 -5.72 18.29 18.11
N SER A 214 -6.18 19.55 18.17
CA SER A 214 -7.17 19.95 19.18
C SER A 214 -8.51 19.24 18.97
N LYS A 215 -8.94 19.01 17.72
CA LYS A 215 -10.14 18.19 17.44
C LYS A 215 -9.95 16.72 17.78
N HIS A 216 -8.76 16.15 17.53
CA HIS A 216 -8.43 14.80 18.01
C HIS A 216 -8.43 14.72 19.54
N LYS A 217 -7.96 15.75 20.23
CA LYS A 217 -8.04 15.85 21.69
C LYS A 217 -9.47 15.89 22.19
N GLU A 218 -10.35 16.71 21.59
CA GLU A 218 -11.78 16.74 21.95
C GLU A 218 -12.41 15.34 21.85
N VAL A 219 -12.09 14.61 20.77
CA VAL A 219 -12.54 13.23 20.58
C VAL A 219 -11.97 12.30 21.65
N TYR A 220 -10.66 12.37 21.92
CA TYR A 220 -10.02 11.55 22.96
C TYR A 220 -10.65 11.82 24.33
N ASP A 221 -10.84 13.09 24.68
CA ASP A 221 -11.44 13.51 25.95
C ASP A 221 -12.91 13.12 26.10
N PHE A 222 -13.66 13.06 24.99
CA PHE A 222 -15.01 12.54 24.98
C PHE A 222 -15.00 11.04 25.28
N TRP A 223 -14.31 10.24 24.45
CA TRP A 223 -14.37 8.78 24.55
C TRP A 223 -13.70 8.22 25.80
N LYS A 224 -12.69 8.88 26.37
CA LYS A 224 -12.05 8.40 27.60
C LYS A 224 -12.99 8.35 28.81
N ASN A 225 -14.09 9.12 28.77
CA ASN A 225 -15.11 9.15 29.82
C ASN A 225 -16.24 8.12 29.58
N GLU A 226 -16.26 7.46 28.42
CA GLU A 226 -17.21 6.41 28.07
C GLU A 226 -16.70 5.05 28.55
N ASP A 227 -17.60 4.06 28.67
CA ASP A 227 -17.22 2.70 29.03
C ASP A 227 -16.25 2.09 28.01
N GLU A 228 -15.42 1.16 28.45
CA GLU A 228 -14.39 0.53 27.61
C GLU A 228 -14.96 -0.11 26.34
N ALA A 229 -16.16 -0.69 26.41
CA ALA A 229 -16.84 -1.25 25.25
C ALA A 229 -17.11 -0.19 24.16
N TYR A 230 -17.52 1.02 24.55
CA TYR A 230 -17.75 2.12 23.62
C TYR A 230 -16.46 2.65 23.03
N GLN A 231 -15.39 2.73 23.84
CA GLN A 231 -14.05 3.09 23.36
C GLN A 231 -13.57 2.09 22.29
N ALA A 232 -13.71 0.79 22.55
CA ALA A 232 -13.35 -0.27 21.63
C ALA A 232 -14.12 -0.14 20.30
N LEU A 233 -15.45 -0.02 20.36
CA LEU A 233 -16.29 0.10 19.17
C LEU A 233 -15.96 1.36 18.35
N TYR A 234 -15.73 2.50 19.02
CA TYR A 234 -15.32 3.71 18.33
C TYR A 234 -14.00 3.52 17.56
N VAL A 235 -12.98 2.97 18.21
CA VAL A 235 -11.65 2.73 17.63
C VAL A 235 -11.73 1.77 16.45
N LEU A 236 -12.42 0.64 16.62
CA LEU A 236 -12.54 -0.40 15.60
C LEU A 236 -13.31 0.12 14.36
N VAL A 237 -14.47 0.77 14.56
CA VAL A 237 -15.27 1.34 13.45
C VAL A 237 -14.51 2.43 12.71
N THR A 238 -13.85 3.34 13.44
CA THR A 238 -13.06 4.44 12.86
C THR A 238 -11.87 3.91 12.08
N THR A 239 -11.18 2.90 12.61
CA THR A 239 -10.05 2.25 11.93
C THR A 239 -10.51 1.61 10.63
N LEU A 240 -11.55 0.77 10.66
CA LEU A 240 -12.06 0.10 9.46
C LEU A 240 -12.52 1.08 8.38
N PHE A 241 -13.17 2.17 8.78
CA PHE A 241 -13.66 3.17 7.83
C PHE A 241 -12.52 3.83 7.06
N ASN A 242 -11.39 4.11 7.73
CA ASN A 242 -10.29 4.88 7.14
C ASN A 242 -9.19 4.00 6.52
N GLU A 243 -8.96 2.79 7.02
CA GLU A 243 -7.86 1.93 6.56
C GLU A 243 -8.29 0.97 5.44
N VAL A 244 -9.52 0.43 5.52
CA VAL A 244 -10.00 -0.58 4.56
C VAL A 244 -11.11 -0.02 3.66
N GLY A 245 -12.06 0.72 4.24
CA GLY A 245 -13.23 1.19 3.50
C GLY A 245 -14.16 0.02 3.10
N GLY A 246 -14.82 0.12 1.94
CA GLY A 246 -15.79 -0.86 1.44
C GLY A 246 -15.25 -1.86 0.40
N ILE A 247 -13.94 -2.13 0.40
CA ILE A 247 -13.25 -2.83 -0.71
C ILE A 247 -13.50 -4.35 -0.69
N ASP A 248 -13.79 -4.94 0.47
CA ASP A 248 -13.74 -6.39 0.71
C ASP A 248 -15.09 -7.14 0.58
N GLY A 249 -16.08 -6.49 -0.03
CA GLY A 249 -17.36 -7.12 -0.38
C GLY A 249 -18.16 -7.61 0.84
N LYS A 250 -19.06 -8.58 0.63
CA LYS A 250 -20.01 -9.04 1.66
C LYS A 250 -19.35 -9.81 2.82
N GLU A 251 -18.32 -10.60 2.54
CA GLU A 251 -17.67 -11.45 3.55
C GLU A 251 -16.72 -10.67 4.47
N ALA A 252 -16.34 -9.45 4.08
CA ALA A 252 -15.58 -8.51 4.87
C ALA A 252 -14.26 -9.05 5.49
N MET A 253 -13.57 -9.94 4.76
CA MET A 253 -12.43 -10.68 5.33
C MET A 253 -11.23 -9.79 5.66
N GLU A 254 -10.95 -8.78 4.83
CA GLU A 254 -9.83 -7.87 5.09
C GLU A 254 -10.13 -6.96 6.28
N ARG A 255 -11.38 -6.48 6.43
CA ARG A 255 -11.83 -5.79 7.63
C ARG A 255 -11.72 -6.68 8.86
N ARG A 256 -12.12 -7.95 8.80
CA ARG A 256 -11.99 -8.89 9.94
C ARG A 256 -10.54 -9.07 10.40
N ASP A 257 -9.61 -9.26 9.48
CA ASP A 257 -8.20 -9.42 9.83
C ASP A 257 -7.59 -8.10 10.35
N VAL A 258 -7.97 -6.95 9.78
CA VAL A 258 -7.54 -5.64 10.31
C VAL A 258 -8.10 -5.41 11.72
N LEU A 259 -9.37 -5.73 11.99
CA LEU A 259 -9.93 -5.69 13.35
C LEU A 259 -9.10 -6.53 14.31
N GLN A 260 -8.78 -7.77 13.93
CA GLN A 260 -7.97 -8.65 14.75
C GLN A 260 -6.58 -8.09 15.01
N VAL A 261 -5.96 -7.39 14.05
CA VAL A 261 -4.70 -6.64 14.29
C VAL A 261 -4.88 -5.58 15.36
N VAL A 262 -5.94 -4.76 15.29
CA VAL A 262 -6.20 -3.72 16.30
C VAL A 262 -6.42 -4.33 17.68
N ILE A 263 -7.19 -5.41 17.77
CA ILE A 263 -7.43 -6.12 19.03
C ILE A 263 -6.12 -6.73 19.56
N ASN A 264 -5.28 -7.32 18.71
CA ASN A 264 -3.98 -7.84 19.12
C ASN A 264 -3.05 -6.72 19.64
N ARG A 265 -3.09 -5.53 19.02
CA ARG A 265 -2.33 -4.35 19.48
C ARG A 265 -2.79 -3.86 20.85
N TYR A 266 -4.08 -3.95 21.17
CA TYR A 266 -4.59 -3.63 22.51
C TYR A 266 -3.90 -4.46 23.59
N PHE A 267 -3.68 -5.76 23.35
CA PHE A 267 -2.99 -6.66 24.28
C PHE A 267 -1.46 -6.57 24.23
N HIS A 268 -0.88 -5.81 23.31
CA HIS A 268 0.56 -5.74 23.11
C HIS A 268 1.13 -4.42 23.68
N PRO A 269 1.97 -4.46 24.74
CA PRO A 269 2.42 -3.26 25.46
C PRO A 269 3.16 -2.22 24.60
N LYS A 270 3.71 -2.61 23.45
CA LYS A 270 4.32 -1.67 22.49
C LYS A 270 3.32 -0.67 21.88
N TYR A 271 2.06 -1.04 21.75
CA TYR A 271 1.08 -0.34 20.90
C TYR A 271 0.00 0.40 21.69
N ASN A 272 -0.28 0.01 22.93
CA ASN A 272 -1.40 0.54 23.71
C ASN A 272 -1.03 1.76 24.57
N PHE A 273 -0.04 2.54 24.13
CA PHE A 273 0.58 3.61 24.90
C PHE A 273 1.10 4.73 23.98
N ILE A 274 0.99 6.00 24.40
CA ILE A 274 1.48 7.18 23.65
C ILE A 274 2.74 7.71 24.36
N PRO A 275 3.95 7.53 23.81
CA PRO A 275 5.18 8.02 24.41
C PRO A 275 5.29 9.55 24.36
N GLU A 276 6.15 10.11 25.21
CA GLU A 276 6.37 11.57 25.32
C GLU A 276 6.85 12.25 24.03
N HIS A 277 7.50 11.49 23.15
CA HIS A 277 8.01 11.99 21.88
C HIS A 277 6.97 12.00 20.75
N ASP A 278 5.79 11.41 20.95
CA ASP A 278 4.72 11.40 19.95
C ASP A 278 4.16 12.82 19.74
N TYR A 279 3.84 13.17 18.50
CA TYR A 279 3.30 14.50 18.20
C TYR A 279 1.95 14.83 18.88
N LEU A 280 1.16 13.82 19.27
CA LEU A 280 -0.12 14.00 19.98
C LEU A 280 0.04 14.06 21.49
N TYR A 281 1.16 13.58 22.04
CA TYR A 281 1.44 13.58 23.48
C TYR A 281 1.18 14.94 24.14
N PRO A 282 1.71 16.09 23.63
CA PRO A 282 1.49 17.39 24.27
C PRO A 282 0.04 17.89 24.23
N TYR A 283 -0.81 17.32 23.36
CA TYR A 283 -2.23 17.66 23.31
C TYR A 283 -3.03 16.85 24.32
N PHE A 284 -2.66 15.60 24.56
CA PHE A 284 -3.37 14.71 25.48
C PHE A 284 -2.88 14.82 26.93
N THR A 285 -1.66 15.32 27.14
CA THR A 285 -1.05 15.53 28.47
C THR A 285 -0.79 17.02 28.72
N PRO A 286 -1.75 17.77 29.31
CA PRO A 286 -1.49 19.14 29.74
C PRO A 286 -0.35 19.19 30.75
N LYS A 287 0.38 20.32 30.81
CA LYS A 287 1.58 20.52 31.66
C LYS A 287 1.40 20.20 33.15
N ASP A 288 0.16 20.17 33.64
CA ASP A 288 -0.18 19.94 35.05
C ASP A 288 -0.73 18.51 35.32
N PHE A 289 -0.73 17.63 34.32
CA PHE A 289 -1.35 16.31 34.41
C PHE A 289 -0.38 15.25 34.94
N LYS A 290 -0.60 14.80 36.18
CA LYS A 290 0.07 13.64 36.81
C LYS A 290 -0.69 12.32 36.60
N GLY A 291 -1.47 12.20 35.52
CA GLY A 291 -2.33 11.04 35.29
C GLY A 291 -1.66 9.96 34.44
N ASP A 292 -2.10 8.72 34.66
CA ASP A 292 -1.58 7.53 34.02
C ASP A 292 -2.28 7.32 32.67
N TRP A 293 -1.65 7.79 31.59
CA TRP A 293 -2.13 7.66 30.21
C TRP A 293 -2.19 6.18 29.76
N GLN A 294 -1.66 5.25 30.56
CA GLN A 294 -1.85 3.80 30.42
C GLN A 294 -3.32 3.35 30.60
N LYS A 295 -4.22 4.21 31.09
CA LYS A 295 -5.61 3.85 31.45
C LYS A 295 -6.59 3.69 30.28
N HIS A 296 -6.25 4.15 29.06
CA HIS A 296 -7.15 4.08 27.90
C HIS A 296 -6.50 3.37 26.70
N PRO A 297 -6.17 2.07 26.84
CA PRO A 297 -5.42 1.31 25.83
C PRO A 297 -6.05 1.34 24.43
N TRP A 298 -7.37 1.28 24.30
CA TRP A 298 -8.05 1.38 22.99
C TRP A 298 -7.75 2.69 22.27
N LEU A 299 -7.95 3.83 22.95
CA LEU A 299 -7.70 5.14 22.37
C LEU A 299 -6.21 5.32 22.05
N ASN A 300 -5.34 4.81 22.93
CA ASN A 300 -3.90 4.85 22.70
C ASN A 300 -3.47 4.05 21.47
N VAL A 301 -4.03 2.86 21.25
CA VAL A 301 -3.76 2.06 20.02
C VAL A 301 -4.10 2.87 18.78
N MET A 302 -5.22 3.59 18.76
CA MET A 302 -5.62 4.38 17.60
C MET A 302 -4.72 5.60 17.41
N PHE A 303 -4.43 6.33 18.48
CA PHE A 303 -3.75 7.64 18.40
C PHE A 303 -2.23 7.60 18.50
N LYS A 304 -1.63 6.44 18.78
CA LYS A 304 -0.17 6.30 18.77
C LYS A 304 0.41 6.68 17.41
N GLU A 305 1.48 7.46 17.42
CA GLU A 305 2.16 7.89 16.20
C GLU A 305 2.63 6.68 15.38
N GLY A 306 2.40 6.74 14.06
CA GLY A 306 2.88 5.73 13.12
C GLY A 306 2.01 4.49 12.98
N GLU A 307 0.96 4.35 13.80
CA GLU A 307 0.09 3.16 13.78
C GLU A 307 -1.01 3.22 12.72
N PHE A 308 -1.60 4.40 12.53
CA PHE A 308 -2.65 4.63 11.54
C PHE A 308 -2.42 5.93 10.78
N SER A 309 -2.61 5.90 9.47
CA SER A 309 -2.31 7.07 8.62
C SER A 309 -3.28 8.23 8.86
N PHE A 310 -4.52 7.93 9.22
CA PHE A 310 -5.56 8.92 9.42
C PHE A 310 -5.41 9.72 10.73
N THR A 311 -4.39 9.48 11.56
CA THR A 311 -4.12 10.34 12.73
C THR A 311 -3.20 11.51 12.42
N TYR A 312 -2.54 11.52 11.26
CA TYR A 312 -1.70 12.64 10.83
C TYR A 312 -2.53 13.81 10.28
N TYR A 313 -2.30 15.03 10.77
CA TYR A 313 -3.13 16.21 10.41
C TYR A 313 -3.24 16.51 8.91
N PHE A 314 -2.24 16.11 8.12
CA PHE A 314 -2.18 16.37 6.68
C PHE A 314 -2.86 15.28 5.83
N ILE A 315 -3.31 14.18 6.44
CA ILE A 315 -4.01 13.11 5.75
C ILE A 315 -5.50 13.43 5.72
N HIS A 316 -6.12 13.31 4.54
CA HIS A 316 -7.55 13.60 4.36
C HIS A 316 -8.45 12.80 5.31
N GLY A 317 -8.04 11.60 5.71
CA GLY A 317 -8.75 10.78 6.70
C GLY A 317 -8.81 11.38 8.11
N ALA A 318 -7.93 12.32 8.47
CA ALA A 318 -7.87 12.89 9.81
C ALA A 318 -9.14 13.62 10.24
N ILE A 319 -9.85 14.22 9.27
CA ILE A 319 -11.15 14.83 9.53
C ILE A 319 -12.20 13.79 9.95
N ARG A 320 -12.07 12.53 9.51
CA ARG A 320 -13.05 11.47 9.80
C ARG A 320 -13.00 10.97 11.24
N VAL A 321 -11.94 11.30 11.97
CA VAL A 321 -11.82 11.04 13.41
C VAL A 321 -12.86 11.85 14.20
N PHE A 322 -13.08 13.11 13.82
CA PHE A 322 -14.00 14.03 14.52
C PHE A 322 -15.23 14.46 13.70
N CYS A 323 -15.28 14.12 12.41
CA CYS A 323 -16.38 14.45 11.49
C CYS A 323 -16.69 13.23 10.59
N PRO A 324 -17.50 12.27 11.08
CA PRO A 324 -17.82 11.07 10.34
C PRO A 324 -18.64 11.39 9.09
N ASP A 325 -18.44 10.61 8.02
CA ASP A 325 -19.13 10.80 6.74
C ASP A 325 -20.65 10.61 6.85
N GLN A 326 -21.43 11.67 6.67
CA GLN A 326 -22.89 11.61 6.79
C GLN A 326 -23.62 11.16 5.52
N THR A 327 -22.91 10.85 4.44
CA THR A 327 -23.53 10.30 3.23
C THR A 327 -24.23 8.97 3.53
N TRP A 328 -25.18 8.57 2.68
CA TRP A 328 -25.84 7.26 2.80
C TRP A 328 -24.82 6.11 2.76
N ALA A 329 -23.85 6.18 1.84
CA ALA A 329 -22.80 5.18 1.73
C ALA A 329 -21.91 5.15 2.98
N GLY A 330 -21.51 6.31 3.51
CA GLY A 330 -20.71 6.41 4.73
C GLY A 330 -21.43 5.86 5.96
N ARG A 331 -22.73 6.16 6.12
CA ARG A 331 -23.57 5.62 7.20
C ARG A 331 -23.71 4.10 7.09
N LYS A 332 -24.00 3.59 5.89
CA LYS A 332 -24.11 2.15 5.64
C LYS A 332 -22.81 1.42 6.02
N LEU A 333 -21.67 1.93 5.56
CA LEU A 333 -20.37 1.33 5.86
C LEU A 333 -20.05 1.34 7.36
N ARG A 334 -20.38 2.41 8.09
CA ARG A 334 -20.19 2.45 9.55
C ARG A 334 -21.06 1.42 10.28
N ASN A 335 -22.30 1.23 9.84
CA ASN A 335 -23.16 0.21 10.44
C ASN A 335 -22.61 -1.20 10.20
N GLU A 336 -22.18 -1.50 8.97
CA GLU A 336 -21.51 -2.78 8.67
C GLU A 336 -20.24 -2.97 9.51
N ASN A 337 -19.44 -1.92 9.66
CA ASN A 337 -18.22 -1.97 10.48
C ASN A 337 -18.54 -2.13 11.97
N LEU A 338 -19.65 -1.57 12.45
CA LEU A 338 -20.12 -1.73 13.83
C LEU A 338 -20.49 -3.18 14.09
N ASP A 339 -21.29 -3.80 13.22
CA ASP A 339 -21.67 -5.20 13.32
C ASP A 339 -20.43 -6.12 13.34
N LEU A 340 -19.47 -5.87 12.45
CA LEU A 340 -18.20 -6.61 12.41
C LEU A 340 -17.36 -6.41 13.67
N SER A 341 -17.34 -5.19 14.22
CA SER A 341 -16.57 -4.88 15.44
C SER A 341 -17.15 -5.60 16.65
N ILE A 342 -18.48 -5.63 16.78
CA ILE A 342 -19.16 -6.39 17.83
C ILE A 342 -18.85 -7.89 17.70
N GLU A 343 -18.93 -8.43 16.47
CA GLU A 343 -18.63 -9.83 16.21
C GLU A 343 -17.18 -10.18 16.55
N ALA A 344 -16.22 -9.32 16.18
CA ALA A 344 -14.79 -9.55 16.44
C ALA A 344 -14.45 -9.48 17.93
N LEU A 345 -15.07 -8.58 18.69
CA LEU A 345 -14.92 -8.52 20.15
C LEU A 345 -15.53 -9.74 20.84
N ALA A 346 -16.65 -10.26 20.33
CA ALA A 346 -17.29 -11.46 20.88
C ALA A 346 -16.54 -12.77 20.51
N ASN A 347 -15.96 -12.83 19.31
CA ASN A 347 -15.31 -14.02 18.75
C ASN A 347 -13.83 -13.75 18.45
N PHE A 348 -13.05 -13.45 19.49
CA PHE A 348 -11.61 -13.20 19.36
C PHE A 348 -10.88 -14.39 18.72
N ASP A 349 -10.21 -14.17 17.58
CA ASP A 349 -9.38 -15.18 16.92
C ASP A 349 -7.98 -15.18 17.54
N GLY A 350 -7.79 -16.03 18.56
CA GLY A 350 -6.51 -16.21 19.21
C GLY A 350 -5.41 -16.82 18.32
N ASP A 351 -5.75 -17.44 17.20
CA ASP A 351 -4.78 -18.08 16.31
C ASP A 351 -4.11 -17.09 15.36
N PHE A 352 -4.82 -16.02 14.97
CA PHE A 352 -4.25 -14.98 14.11
C PHE A 352 -3.41 -13.97 14.92
N LYS A 353 -2.09 -14.10 14.85
CA LYS A 353 -1.12 -13.27 15.59
C LYS A 353 -0.67 -11.98 14.87
N GLY A 354 -1.44 -11.51 13.90
CA GLY A 354 -1.10 -10.29 13.16
C GLY A 354 -1.10 -9.05 14.05
N ILE A 355 -0.02 -8.27 14.02
CA ILE A 355 0.13 -6.99 14.73
C ILE A 355 0.55 -5.84 13.80
N ARG A 356 1.01 -6.16 12.58
CA ARG A 356 1.27 -5.19 11.51
C ARG A 356 0.66 -5.66 10.21
N TYR A 357 0.34 -4.70 9.35
CA TYR A 357 -0.05 -4.96 7.98
C TYR A 357 0.41 -3.83 7.07
N PHE A 358 0.56 -4.12 5.78
CA PHE A 358 0.66 -3.09 4.75
C PHE A 358 0.00 -3.54 3.44
N SER A 359 -0.42 -2.55 2.64
CA SER A 359 -0.85 -2.76 1.26
C SER A 359 0.32 -2.53 0.31
N ARG A 360 0.86 -3.61 -0.24
CA ARG A 360 1.89 -3.55 -1.27
C ARG A 360 1.38 -2.83 -2.53
N ALA A 361 0.11 -3.04 -2.88
CA ALA A 361 -0.53 -2.40 -4.02
C ALA A 361 -0.59 -0.86 -3.90
N SER A 362 -0.65 -0.34 -2.67
CA SER A 362 -0.68 1.10 -2.39
C SER A 362 0.71 1.73 -2.26
N MET A 363 1.78 0.93 -2.14
CA MET A 363 3.14 1.43 -1.99
C MET A 363 3.70 1.91 -3.33
N LEU A 364 4.38 3.06 -3.32
CA LEU A 364 5.07 3.56 -4.50
C LEU A 364 6.17 2.57 -4.92
N GLY A 365 6.18 2.19 -6.21
CA GLY A 365 7.05 1.13 -6.72
C GLY A 365 6.68 -0.28 -6.22
N ARG A 366 5.60 -0.44 -5.44
CA ARG A 366 5.18 -1.71 -4.84
C ARG A 366 6.30 -2.41 -4.08
N ILE A 367 7.10 -1.61 -3.38
CA ILE A 367 8.18 -2.10 -2.53
C ILE A 367 7.60 -2.97 -1.41
N SER A 368 8.36 -3.97 -0.98
CA SER A 368 8.00 -4.81 0.16
C SER A 368 8.51 -4.18 1.45
N MET A 369 7.67 -4.17 2.49
CA MET A 369 8.07 -3.75 3.83
C MET A 369 8.77 -4.87 4.61
N ASP A 370 8.81 -6.11 4.09
CA ASP A 370 9.38 -7.28 4.78
C ASP A 370 10.81 -7.02 5.28
N LYS A 371 11.64 -6.34 4.47
CA LYS A 371 13.05 -6.06 4.79
C LYS A 371 13.24 -4.85 5.71
N ILE A 372 12.26 -3.96 5.80
CA ILE A 372 12.33 -2.73 6.62
C ILE A 372 11.89 -3.01 8.05
N TRP A 373 10.95 -3.94 8.23
CA TRP A 373 10.43 -4.32 9.53
C TRP A 373 11.21 -5.50 10.12
N SER A 374 12.50 -5.28 10.39
CA SER A 374 13.33 -6.21 11.18
C SER A 374 12.68 -6.44 12.56
N GLY A 375 12.48 -7.71 12.94
CA GLY A 375 11.74 -8.09 14.15
C GLY A 375 10.27 -8.47 13.93
N TYR A 376 9.83 -8.62 12.67
CA TYR A 376 8.50 -9.10 12.34
C TYR A 376 8.54 -10.14 11.24
N LEU A 377 7.75 -11.20 11.39
CA LEU A 377 7.65 -12.28 10.41
C LEU A 377 6.36 -12.17 9.60
N PRO A 378 6.42 -12.32 8.27
CA PRO A 378 5.22 -12.32 7.44
C PRO A 378 4.36 -13.53 7.77
N ILE A 379 3.07 -13.30 7.99
CA ILE A 379 2.09 -14.36 8.18
C ILE A 379 1.81 -15.01 6.82
N PRO A 380 1.83 -16.36 6.73
CA PRO A 380 1.53 -17.05 5.47
C PRO A 380 0.14 -16.72 4.94
N GLU A 381 0.01 -16.73 3.61
CA GLU A 381 -1.25 -16.48 2.92
C GLU A 381 -2.33 -17.49 3.33
N ARG A 382 -3.58 -17.02 3.42
CA ARG A 382 -4.73 -17.86 3.78
C ARG A 382 -5.79 -17.77 2.70
N ALA A 383 -6.39 -18.91 2.37
CA ALA A 383 -7.60 -18.92 1.57
C ALA A 383 -8.76 -18.21 2.30
N GLY A 384 -9.70 -17.67 1.53
CA GLY A 384 -10.88 -17.01 2.06
C GLY A 384 -11.99 -17.96 2.49
N VAL A 385 -13.21 -17.43 2.63
CA VAL A 385 -14.41 -18.23 2.93
C VAL A 385 -14.67 -19.24 1.81
N LYS A 386 -15.06 -20.45 2.21
CA LYS A 386 -15.43 -21.53 1.28
C LYS A 386 -16.61 -21.12 0.41
N ILE A 387 -16.52 -21.35 -0.89
CA ILE A 387 -17.60 -21.04 -1.83
C ILE A 387 -18.82 -21.96 -1.57
N PRO A 388 -20.07 -21.45 -1.65
CA PRO A 388 -21.28 -22.25 -1.48
C PRO A 388 -21.37 -23.43 -2.46
N LEU A 389 -21.93 -24.56 -2.00
CA LEU A 389 -21.97 -25.84 -2.75
C LEU A 389 -22.53 -25.70 -4.18
N LYS A 390 -23.59 -24.92 -4.37
CA LYS A 390 -24.20 -24.68 -5.69
C LYS A 390 -23.18 -24.18 -6.73
N ARG A 391 -22.21 -23.37 -6.30
CA ARG A 391 -21.18 -22.78 -7.15
C ARG A 391 -19.89 -23.61 -7.19
N GLN A 392 -19.65 -24.45 -6.18
CA GLN A 392 -18.53 -25.40 -6.19
C GLN A 392 -18.59 -26.31 -7.41
N THR A 393 -19.76 -26.86 -7.73
CA THR A 393 -19.92 -27.79 -8.86
C THR A 393 -19.58 -27.15 -10.21
N SER A 394 -20.00 -25.91 -10.43
CA SER A 394 -19.69 -25.19 -11.67
C SER A 394 -18.20 -24.84 -11.79
N LEU A 395 -17.57 -24.41 -10.69
CA LEU A 395 -16.14 -24.10 -10.66
C LEU A 395 -15.29 -25.37 -10.86
N LEU A 396 -15.68 -26.48 -10.23
CA LEU A 396 -15.01 -27.76 -10.40
C LEU A 396 -15.14 -28.28 -11.84
N LYS A 397 -16.30 -28.09 -12.47
CA LYS A 397 -16.48 -28.41 -13.90
C LYS A 397 -15.53 -27.58 -14.77
N ALA A 398 -15.45 -26.26 -14.54
CA ALA A 398 -14.56 -25.37 -15.28
C ALA A 398 -13.08 -25.76 -15.09
N TYR A 399 -12.69 -26.10 -13.86
CA TYR A 399 -11.36 -26.62 -13.55
C TYR A 399 -11.04 -27.93 -14.30
N LYS A 400 -11.94 -28.92 -14.23
CA LYS A 400 -11.77 -30.21 -14.92
C LYS A 400 -11.74 -30.07 -16.44
N SER A 401 -12.45 -29.08 -16.99
CA SER A 401 -12.42 -28.76 -18.41
C SER A 401 -11.26 -27.84 -18.83
N LYS A 402 -10.35 -27.48 -17.91
CA LYS A 402 -9.25 -26.52 -18.14
C LYS A 402 -9.71 -25.16 -18.67
N ASN A 403 -10.90 -24.72 -18.27
CA ASN A 403 -11.46 -23.42 -18.61
C ASN A 403 -11.19 -22.45 -17.45
N TYR A 404 -9.92 -22.09 -17.29
CA TYR A 404 -9.43 -21.17 -16.26
C TYR A 404 -8.08 -20.57 -16.68
N ASP A 405 -7.72 -19.45 -16.07
CA ASP A 405 -6.37 -18.89 -16.13
C ASP A 405 -5.67 -19.15 -14.79
N TYR A 406 -4.52 -19.82 -14.83
CA TYR A 406 -3.73 -20.06 -13.62
C TYR A 406 -2.91 -18.81 -13.25
N LEU A 407 -2.81 -18.52 -11.94
CA LEU A 407 -2.03 -17.39 -11.44
C LEU A 407 -0.77 -17.85 -10.70
N TYR A 408 -0.93 -18.63 -9.62
CA TYR A 408 0.16 -19.15 -8.78
C TYR A 408 -0.34 -20.22 -7.80
N HIS A 409 0.56 -20.88 -7.08
CA HIS A 409 0.24 -21.65 -5.87
C HIS A 409 0.73 -20.95 -4.60
N PHE A 410 0.02 -21.17 -3.50
CA PHE A 410 0.49 -20.83 -2.15
C PHE A 410 0.23 -21.99 -1.19
N THR A 411 0.91 -21.96 -0.04
CA THR A 411 0.70 -22.91 1.05
C THR A 411 0.20 -22.15 2.26
N ASP A 412 -0.90 -22.62 2.85
CA ASP A 412 -1.49 -21.98 4.02
C ASP A 412 -0.73 -22.32 5.32
N PRO A 413 -1.04 -21.68 6.46
CA PRO A 413 -0.41 -22.00 7.74
C PRO A 413 -0.59 -23.47 8.18
N LYS A 414 -1.60 -24.17 7.66
CA LYS A 414 -1.88 -25.59 7.93
C LYS A 414 -1.18 -26.52 6.95
N GLN A 415 -0.22 -26.02 6.16
CA GLN A 415 0.53 -26.76 5.15
C GLN A 415 -0.33 -27.30 3.99
N ARG A 416 -1.56 -26.81 3.83
CA ARG A 416 -2.41 -27.17 2.70
C ARG A 416 -2.02 -26.36 1.49
N ARG A 417 -1.96 -27.03 0.35
CA ARG A 417 -1.56 -26.41 -0.91
C ARG A 417 -2.78 -25.91 -1.68
N PHE A 418 -2.74 -24.64 -2.06
CA PHE A 418 -3.78 -23.98 -2.83
C PHE A 418 -3.27 -23.57 -4.20
N LYS A 419 -4.13 -23.70 -5.21
CA LYS A 419 -3.95 -23.20 -6.57
C LYS A 419 -4.85 -22.01 -6.81
N VAL A 420 -4.28 -20.87 -7.18
CA VAL A 420 -5.04 -19.64 -7.47
C VAL A 420 -5.37 -19.59 -8.94
N LEU A 421 -6.68 -19.51 -9.22
CA LEU A 421 -7.25 -19.60 -10.56
C LEU A 421 -8.18 -18.41 -10.79
N GLN A 422 -8.12 -17.82 -11.98
CA GLN A 422 -9.15 -16.95 -12.49
C GLN A 422 -10.10 -17.77 -13.37
N ILE A 423 -11.39 -17.75 -13.04
CA ILE A 423 -12.46 -18.40 -13.81
C ILE A 423 -13.46 -17.32 -14.12
N GLU A 424 -13.65 -17.04 -15.42
CA GLU A 424 -14.33 -15.84 -15.91
C GLU A 424 -13.60 -14.59 -15.36
N ASP A 425 -14.35 -13.63 -14.80
CA ASP A 425 -13.79 -12.38 -14.26
C ASP A 425 -13.49 -12.45 -12.76
N LYS A 426 -13.45 -13.65 -12.16
CA LYS A 426 -13.27 -13.80 -10.71
C LYS A 426 -12.15 -14.77 -10.37
N THR A 427 -11.40 -14.41 -9.33
CA THR A 427 -10.29 -15.20 -8.82
C THR A 427 -10.72 -16.03 -7.62
N TYR A 428 -10.26 -17.27 -7.56
CA TYR A 428 -10.56 -18.23 -6.49
C TYR A 428 -9.28 -18.97 -6.08
N SER A 429 -9.28 -19.49 -4.85
CA SER A 429 -8.28 -20.43 -4.37
C SER A 429 -8.87 -21.84 -4.35
N LEU A 430 -8.27 -22.77 -5.08
CA LEU A 430 -8.62 -24.19 -5.09
C LEU A 430 -7.71 -24.94 -4.11
N ASP A 431 -8.31 -25.59 -3.13
CA ASP A 431 -7.61 -26.56 -2.28
C ASP A 431 -7.36 -27.84 -3.09
N LEU A 432 -6.09 -28.19 -3.29
CA LEU A 432 -5.69 -29.33 -4.12
C LEU A 432 -5.96 -30.69 -3.48
N GLU A 433 -6.10 -30.75 -2.15
CA GLU A 433 -6.39 -32.00 -1.44
C GLU A 433 -7.89 -32.29 -1.45
N THR A 434 -8.70 -31.25 -1.24
CA THR A 434 -10.16 -31.42 -1.07
C THR A 434 -10.98 -31.08 -2.32
N GLU A 435 -10.34 -30.57 -3.39
CA GLU A 435 -10.97 -30.03 -4.60
C GLU A 435 -12.06 -28.98 -4.31
N LYS A 436 -11.93 -28.23 -3.21
CA LYS A 436 -12.89 -27.18 -2.80
C LYS A 436 -12.36 -25.80 -3.15
N PHE A 437 -13.24 -24.97 -3.68
CA PHE A 437 -12.98 -23.57 -3.96
C PHE A 437 -13.26 -22.67 -2.75
N TYR A 438 -12.42 -21.66 -2.60
CA TYR A 438 -12.51 -20.62 -1.60
C TYR A 438 -12.40 -19.25 -2.29
N LEU A 439 -12.90 -18.21 -1.64
CA LEU A 439 -12.65 -16.84 -2.09
C LEU A 439 -11.15 -16.57 -2.07
N TYR A 440 -10.65 -15.94 -3.14
CA TYR A 440 -9.26 -15.52 -3.21
C TYR A 440 -9.03 -14.30 -2.32
N ARG A 441 -7.92 -14.30 -1.59
CA ARG A 441 -7.43 -13.17 -0.80
C ARG A 441 -6.10 -12.72 -1.39
N SER A 442 -6.06 -11.51 -1.94
CA SER A 442 -4.85 -11.02 -2.59
C SER A 442 -3.79 -10.63 -1.55
N PRO A 443 -2.60 -11.27 -1.53
CA PRO A 443 -1.53 -10.90 -0.61
C PRO A 443 -0.94 -9.51 -0.92
N HIS A 444 -1.31 -8.91 -2.06
CA HIS A 444 -0.86 -7.56 -2.44
C HIS A 444 -1.72 -6.45 -1.80
N TYR A 445 -2.94 -6.75 -1.35
CA TYR A 445 -3.80 -5.75 -0.70
C TYR A 445 -3.54 -5.64 0.79
N PHE A 446 -3.40 -6.76 1.48
CA PHE A 446 -2.99 -6.79 2.88
C PHE A 446 -2.02 -7.95 3.09
N LYS A 447 -0.79 -7.62 3.45
CA LYS A 447 0.19 -8.57 3.96
C LYS A 447 0.36 -8.31 5.45
N TYR A 448 0.18 -9.34 6.26
CA TYR A 448 0.18 -9.26 7.72
C TYR A 448 1.48 -9.80 8.31
N PHE A 449 1.82 -9.34 9.51
CA PHE A 449 3.02 -9.75 10.23
C PHE A 449 2.76 -9.96 11.70
N SER A 450 3.40 -10.97 12.27
CA SER A 450 3.51 -11.18 13.72
C SER A 450 4.83 -10.61 14.24
N ALA A 451 4.93 -10.38 15.55
CA ALA A 451 6.23 -10.22 16.18
C ALA A 451 7.05 -11.52 16.02
N GLU A 452 8.38 -11.37 15.94
CA GLU A 452 9.32 -12.50 16.12
C GLU A 452 9.23 -13.14 17.50
#